data_AF-A0A1I4NBT7-F1
#
_entry.id   AF-A0A1I4NBT7-F1
#
_cell.length_a   1.000
_cell.length_b   1.000
_cell.length_c   1.000
_cell.angle_alpha   90.00
_cell.angle_beta   90.00
_cell.angle_gamma   90.00
#
_symmetry.space_group_name_H-M   'P 1'
#
loop_
_entity.id
_entity.type
_entity.pdbx_description
1 polymer ?
#
loop_
_entity_poly.entity_id
_entity_poly.type
_entity_poly.pdbx_seq_one_letter_code
_entity_poly.pdbx_strand_id
1 'polypeptide(L)' 'MITTLTVYSAQVHADATALLVYQGQPNRTVSWNLIGSGSVMPLSNYTDVTGKAGALYQPGTIGDTVTVEVTAGA' A
#
# COMPACT_ATOMS: atom_id res chain seq x y z
N MET A 1 13.44 39.97 10.97
CA MET A 1 12.45 39.07 11.60
C MET A 1 12.90 37.65 11.35
N ILE A 2 12.97 36.83 12.40
CA ILE A 2 13.24 35.40 12.29
C ILE A 2 11.89 34.67 12.25
N THR A 3 11.67 33.86 11.22
CA THR A 3 10.43 33.09 11.05
C THR A 3 10.73 31.64 11.42
N THR A 4 9.95 31.07 12.33
CA THR A 4 10.12 29.68 12.76
C THR A 4 9.20 28.79 11.94
N LEU A 5 9.76 27.78 11.27
CA LEU A 5 8.99 26.72 10.63
C LEU A 5 8.92 25.52 11.59
N THR A 6 7.73 25.22 12.09
CA THR A 6 7.50 24.05 12.96
C THR A 6 6.87 22.95 12.13
N VAL A 7 7.58 21.84 11.96
CA VAL A 7 7.06 20.62 11.31
C VAL A 7 6.65 19.65 12.41
N TYR A 8 5.37 19.30 12.44
CA TYR A 8 4.87 18.19 13.26
C TYR A 8 4.93 16.92 12.40
N SER A 9 5.80 15.97 12.77
CA SER A 9 5.70 14.62 12.20
C SER A 9 4.37 14.02 12.64
N ALA A 10 3.45 13.77 11.71
CA ALA A 10 2.26 13.00 12.02
C ALA A 10 2.72 11.61 12.49
N GLN A 11 2.44 11.27 13.75
CA GLN A 11 2.66 9.92 14.23
C GLN A 11 1.72 9.01 13.43
N VAL A 12 2.29 8.11 12.62
CA VAL A 12 1.48 7.13 11.89
C VAL A 12 0.96 6.14 12.92
N HIS A 13 -0.36 6.10 13.10
CA HIS A 13 -0.99 5.15 14.01
C HIS A 13 -0.91 3.73 13.44
N ALA A 14 -0.92 2.72 14.32
CA ALA A 14 -0.86 1.31 13.92
C ALA A 14 -2.08 0.86 13.10
N ASP A 15 -3.19 1.58 13.17
CA ASP A 15 -4.43 1.35 12.42
C ASP A 15 -4.55 2.21 11.15
N ALA A 16 -3.52 2.99 10.81
CA ALA A 16 -3.54 3.85 9.64
C ALA A 16 -3.56 3.03 8.34
N THR A 17 -4.49 3.37 7.44
CA THR A 17 -4.51 2.82 6.08
C THR A 17 -3.23 3.16 5.34
N ALA A 18 -2.63 2.16 4.69
CA ALA A 18 -1.43 2.33 3.88
C ALA A 18 -1.74 2.17 2.38
N LEU A 19 -1.06 2.96 1.55
CA LEU A 19 -1.03 2.73 0.10
C LEU A 19 0.12 1.76 -0.21
N LEU A 20 -0.22 0.60 -0.77
CA LEU A 20 0.73 -0.34 -1.34
C LEU A 20 0.90 -0.05 -2.82
N VAL A 21 2.15 -0.07 -3.29
CA VAL A 21 2.48 0.14 -4.71
C VAL A 21 3.38 -1.00 -5.19
N TYR A 22 2.90 -1.74 -6.17
CA TYR A 22 3.70 -2.67 -6.95
C TYR A 22 4.25 -1.96 -8.19
N GLN A 23 5.54 -2.20 -8.50
CA GLN A 23 6.21 -1.69 -9.70
C GLN A 23 6.75 -2.89 -10.51
N GLY A 24 6.29 -3.01 -11.74
CA GLY A 24 6.69 -4.06 -12.68
C GLY A 24 6.64 -3.57 -14.13
N GLN A 25 6.29 -4.48 -15.06
CA GLN A 25 6.06 -4.12 -16.46
C GLN A 25 4.67 -3.50 -16.66
N PRO A 26 4.48 -2.62 -17.66
CA PRO A 26 3.16 -2.10 -18.03
C PRO A 26 2.18 -3.18 -18.48
N ASN A 27 0.89 -2.93 -18.29
CA ASN A 27 -0.22 -3.76 -18.78
C ASN A 27 -0.18 -5.23 -18.33
N ARG A 28 0.27 -5.48 -17.11
CA ARG A 28 0.26 -6.82 -16.47
C ARG A 28 -0.93 -6.93 -15.53
N THR A 29 -1.57 -8.09 -15.51
CA THR A 29 -2.54 -8.40 -14.45
C THR A 29 -1.83 -8.46 -13.11
N VAL A 30 -2.49 -8.00 -12.04
CA VAL A 30 -1.96 -8.01 -10.68
C VAL A 30 -3.01 -8.60 -9.74
N SER A 31 -2.60 -9.60 -8.96
CA SER A 31 -3.39 -10.17 -7.88
C SER A 31 -2.70 -9.93 -6.55
N TRP A 32 -3.48 -9.52 -5.55
CA TRP A 32 -3.03 -9.23 -4.20
C TRP A 32 -3.58 -10.30 -3.25
N ASN A 33 -2.72 -10.87 -2.41
CA ASN A 33 -3.11 -11.80 -1.37
C ASN A 33 -2.60 -11.31 -0.02
N LEU A 34 -3.48 -11.22 0.97
CA LEU A 34 -3.13 -10.83 2.34
C LEU A 34 -3.08 -12.09 3.21
N ILE A 35 -1.97 -12.28 3.90
CA ILE A 35 -1.79 -13.31 4.92
C ILE A 35 -1.66 -12.59 6.27
N GLY A 36 -2.70 -12.68 7.09
CA GLY A 36 -2.79 -12.01 8.39
C GLY A 36 -4.09 -11.22 8.55
N SER A 37 -4.14 -10.31 9.53
CA SER A 37 -5.33 -9.52 9.84
C SER A 37 -5.44 -8.25 8.99
N GLY A 38 -6.67 -7.77 8.81
CA GLY A 38 -7.00 -6.59 8.00
C GLY A 38 -7.52 -6.94 6.61
N SER A 39 -7.37 -6.01 5.68
CA SER A 39 -7.81 -6.20 4.29
C SER A 39 -6.93 -5.46 3.30
N VAL A 40 -6.72 -6.04 2.11
CA VAL A 40 -6.11 -5.37 0.96
C VAL A 40 -7.15 -5.18 -0.13
N MET A 41 -7.37 -3.95 -0.56
CA MET A 41 -8.31 -3.59 -1.61
C MET A 41 -7.55 -3.05 -2.83
N PRO A 42 -7.51 -3.77 -3.96
CA PRO A 42 -6.89 -3.30 -5.18
C PRO A 42 -7.56 -2.02 -5.68
N LEU A 43 -6.76 -1.02 -6.06
CA LEU A 43 -7.24 0.17 -6.78
C LEU A 43 -7.36 -0.12 -8.29
N SER A 44 -6.56 -1.07 -8.78
CA SER A 44 -6.59 -1.61 -10.14
C SER A 44 -6.07 -3.05 -10.11
N ASN A 45 -6.61 -3.90 -10.97
CA ASN A 45 -6.12 -5.27 -11.20
C ASN A 45 -5.08 -5.33 -12.33
N TYR A 46 -4.64 -4.17 -12.85
CA TYR A 46 -3.63 -4.07 -13.89
C TYR A 46 -2.58 -3.00 -13.55
N THR A 47 -1.34 -3.23 -13.96
CA THR A 47 -0.32 -2.18 -13.97
C THR A 47 -0.61 -1.14 -15.07
N ASP A 48 -0.41 0.13 -14.75
CA ASP A 48 -0.58 1.24 -15.68
C ASP A 48 0.50 1.28 -16.76
N VAL A 49 0.46 2.31 -17.62
CA VAL A 49 1.45 2.53 -18.70
C VAL A 49 2.88 2.70 -18.20
N THR A 50 3.08 3.00 -16.91
CA THR A 50 4.37 3.12 -16.24
C THR A 50 4.75 1.86 -15.45
N GLY A 51 3.93 0.81 -15.49
CA GLY A 51 4.16 -0.45 -14.79
C GLY A 51 3.74 -0.45 -13.33
N LYS A 52 2.88 0.48 -12.88
CA LYS A 52 2.46 0.57 -11.47
C LYS A 52 1.05 0.05 -11.23
N ALA A 53 0.86 -0.66 -10.13
CA ALA A 53 -0.46 -1.00 -9.60
C ALA A 53 -0.52 -0.65 -8.11
N GLY A 54 -1.67 -0.13 -7.66
CA GLY A 54 -1.88 0.27 -6.27
C GLY A 54 -2.94 -0.57 -5.57
N ALA A 55 -2.82 -0.69 -4.25
CA ALA A 55 -3.84 -1.24 -3.37
C ALA A 55 -3.85 -0.50 -2.03
N LEU A 56 -5.02 -0.45 -1.38
CA LEU A 56 -5.13 0.06 -0.01
C LEU A 56 -5.06 -1.10 0.97
N TYR A 57 -4.14 -1.02 1.94
CA TYR A 57 -4.12 -1.92 3.09
C TYR A 57 -4.77 -1.22 4.28
N GLN A 58 -5.84 -1.81 4.80
CA GLN A 58 -6.43 -1.40 6.07
C GLN A 58 -6.00 -2.40 7.15
N PRO A 59 -5.25 -1.95 8.17
CA PRO A 59 -4.83 -2.80 9.27
C PRO A 59 -6.02 -3.40 10.04
N GLY A 60 -5.82 -4.62 10.55
CA GLY A 60 -6.78 -5.30 11.42
C GLY A 60 -6.36 -5.16 12.89
N THR A 61 -5.73 -6.19 13.43
CA THR A 61 -5.31 -6.23 14.83
C THR A 61 -4.03 -5.42 15.03
N ILE A 62 -4.02 -4.53 16.03
CA ILE A 62 -2.84 -3.76 16.40
C ILE A 62 -1.74 -4.69 16.92
N GLY A 63 -0.53 -4.53 16.39
CA GLY A 63 0.65 -5.31 16.81
C GLY A 63 0.90 -6.55 15.97
N ASP A 64 0.00 -6.91 15.05
CA ASP A 64 0.22 -8.02 14.13
C ASP A 64 1.28 -7.67 13.08
N THR A 65 2.06 -8.68 12.70
CA THR A 65 2.83 -8.65 11.46
C THR A 65 2.02 -9.37 10.38
N VAL A 66 1.89 -8.75 9.21
CA VAL A 66 1.20 -9.35 8.06
C VAL A 66 2.12 -9.46 6.85
N THR A 67 1.79 -10.38 5.95
CA THR A 67 2.47 -10.52 4.65
C THR A 67 1.48 -10.18 3.55
N VAL A 68 1.89 -9.32 2.61
CA VAL A 68 1.15 -9.09 1.37
C VAL A 68 1.93 -9.69 0.23
N GLU A 69 1.35 -10.68 -0.43
CA GLU A 69 1.89 -11.30 -1.62
C GLU A 69 1.29 -10.64 -2.87
N VAL A 70 2.13 -10.38 -3.86
CA VAL A 70 1.73 -9.78 -5.13
C VAL A 70 2.17 -10.69 -6.26
N THR A 71 1.21 -11.15 -7.06
CA THR A 71 1.46 -11.95 -8.26
C THR A 71 1.14 -11.11 -9.48
N ALA A 72 2.12 -10.93 -10.36
CA ALA A 72 1.93 -10.23 -11.64
C ALA A 72 2.02 -11.22 -12.81
N GLY A 73 1.00 -11.22 -13.67
CA GLY A 73 0.83 -12.14 -14.79
C GLY A 73 0.78 -11.45 -16.14
N ALA A 74 1.28 -12.16 -17.16
CA ALA A 74 1.46 -11.69 -18.52
C ALA A 74 0.17 -11.20 -19.19
#